data_AF-A0A519PUI8-F1
#
_entry.id   AF-A0A519PUI8-F1
#
_cell.length_a   1.000
_cell.length_b   1.000
_cell.length_c   1.000
_cell.angle_alpha   90.00
_cell.angle_beta   90.00
_cell.angle_gamma   90.00
#
_symmetry.space_group_name_H-M   'P 1'
#
loop_
_entity.id
_entity.type
_entity.pdbx_description
1 polymer ?
#
loop_
_entity_poly.entity_id
_entity_poly.type
_entity_poly.pdbx_seq_one_letter_code
_entity_poly.pdbx_strand_id
1 'polypeptide(L)'
;MLALFAASLLQASPLTIAALPPGETAGRGARVPFVEVEAESALTDGAIIGPDRTFGALPAEASGRRALRLERAGQSVEIVLDRPADGITLRYALPDSADGKGLDAHLDLSVDGAPAGRMAVTSRFSWLYGAYPFTNHPADGKGHHLYDHVRLRLTQPAPAGARLRFTVPDGFAAAWVVLDVVDLEIVPDPAPAPDDALSLLDFGADPTGQAPAETALNAAVRAGREQQRPVYIPPGRYHLDGRINVDRVTVVGAGPWHTTIAGKTPGFLGTSARGPGRAVTIRGLSIEGQVADRVDPEPFNAIGGGLGEGSVLEDLFIQHLKVGVWLDGPFSGLTIRRLRILDVTADGINLASGAGDAVVEDVFVRGSGDDGLALWSRRQADRDIVFRRNTVTAPSLANGIAVYGGRDITLQSNLVADVLTQGGGYHLGARFNARPFQGQITLAANTAVRASGGDPNWDHGVGAVWTYALDQA
;
A
#
# COMPACT_ATOMS: atom_id res chain seq x y z
N MET A 1 23.37 -51.71 13.92
CA MET A 1 23.67 -50.31 14.27
C MET A 1 22.63 -49.45 13.58
N LEU A 2 21.51 -49.14 14.25
CA LEU A 2 20.48 -48.25 13.69
C LEU A 2 21.02 -46.83 13.73
N ALA A 3 21.17 -46.20 12.57
CA ALA A 3 21.40 -44.76 12.48
C ALA A 3 20.06 -44.05 12.76
N LEU A 4 19.92 -43.47 13.97
CA LEU A 4 18.91 -42.45 14.21
C LEU A 4 19.28 -41.24 13.33
N PHE A 5 18.55 -41.04 12.24
CA PHE A 5 18.48 -39.72 11.63
C PHE A 5 17.68 -38.83 12.58
N ALA A 6 18.38 -38.01 13.36
CA ALA A 6 17.76 -36.88 14.01
C ALA A 6 17.25 -35.94 12.90
N ALA A 7 15.95 -35.95 12.63
CA ALA A 7 15.34 -34.88 11.88
C ALA A 7 15.57 -33.59 12.70
N SER A 8 16.48 -32.74 12.25
CA SER A 8 16.56 -31.38 12.78
C SER A 8 15.21 -30.73 12.51
N LEU A 9 14.43 -30.46 13.56
CA LEU A 9 13.24 -29.63 13.46
C LEU A 9 13.72 -28.27 12.94
N LEU A 10 13.43 -27.98 11.67
CA LEU A 10 13.64 -26.66 11.11
C LEU A 10 12.77 -25.68 11.90
N GLN A 11 13.41 -24.69 12.51
CA GLN A 11 12.71 -23.65 13.26
C GLN A 11 11.95 -22.76 12.28
N ALA A 12 10.72 -22.36 12.63
CA ALA A 12 9.95 -21.40 11.86
C ALA A 12 10.73 -20.09 11.68
N SER A 13 10.57 -19.46 10.51
CA SER A 13 11.14 -18.14 10.25
C SER A 13 10.53 -17.12 11.22
N PRO A 14 11.33 -16.18 11.75
CA PRO A 14 10.85 -15.22 12.73
C PRO A 14 9.83 -14.28 12.07
N LEU A 15 8.67 -14.13 12.72
CA LEU A 15 7.66 -13.17 12.29
C LEU A 15 8.05 -11.76 12.73
N THR A 16 7.72 -10.76 11.91
CA THR A 16 7.94 -9.34 12.18
C THR A 16 6.70 -8.49 11.94
N ILE A 17 6.77 -7.25 12.45
CA ILE A 17 5.95 -6.12 12.02
C ILE A 17 6.90 -4.93 11.85
N ALA A 18 7.07 -4.44 10.63
CA ALA A 18 8.05 -3.41 10.28
C ALA A 18 9.48 -3.75 10.72
N ALA A 19 9.94 -4.98 10.42
CA ALA A 19 11.23 -5.53 10.84
C ALA A 19 11.50 -5.47 12.36
N LEU A 20 10.45 -5.51 13.17
CA LEU A 20 10.54 -5.66 14.62
C LEU A 20 9.81 -6.93 15.07
N PRO A 21 10.26 -7.57 16.17
CA PRO A 21 9.49 -8.61 16.83
C PRO A 21 8.07 -8.11 17.18
N PRO A 22 7.00 -8.88 16.95
CA PRO A 22 5.62 -8.44 17.21
C PRO A 22 5.35 -7.97 18.64
N GLY A 23 6.12 -8.46 19.62
CA GLY A 23 6.03 -8.03 21.02
C GLY A 23 6.41 -6.56 21.22
N GLU A 24 7.29 -6.00 20.39
CA GLU A 24 7.75 -4.60 20.47
C GLU A 24 6.73 -3.62 19.89
N THR A 25 5.84 -4.10 19.03
CA THR A 25 4.78 -3.31 18.38
C THR A 25 3.40 -3.61 18.97
N ALA A 26 3.33 -4.33 20.09
CA ALA A 26 2.08 -4.71 20.74
C ALA A 26 1.17 -3.48 21.02
N GLY A 27 -0.05 -3.52 20.49
CA GLY A 27 -1.03 -2.42 20.64
C GLY A 27 -0.73 -1.18 19.78
N ARG A 28 0.18 -1.29 18.80
CA ARG A 28 0.57 -0.25 17.83
C ARG A 28 0.33 -0.77 16.42
N GLY A 29 0.13 0.16 15.48
CA GLY A 29 -0.02 -0.16 14.08
C GLY A 29 -1.39 -0.73 13.71
N ALA A 30 -1.57 -0.98 12.42
CA ALA A 30 -2.76 -1.59 11.85
C ALA A 30 -2.92 -3.06 12.22
N ARG A 31 -4.17 -3.45 12.45
CA ARG A 31 -4.55 -4.86 12.47
C ARG A 31 -4.69 -5.37 11.05
N VAL A 32 -3.66 -6.08 10.59
CA VAL A 32 -3.61 -6.68 9.26
C VAL A 32 -3.90 -8.20 9.33
N PRO A 33 -4.41 -8.80 8.24
CA PRO A 33 -4.70 -10.25 8.18
C PRO A 33 -3.45 -11.11 7.92
N PHE A 34 -2.30 -10.48 7.67
CA PHE A 34 -1.03 -11.15 7.36
C PHE A 34 -0.02 -11.04 8.50
N VAL A 35 1.02 -11.86 8.42
CA VAL A 35 2.26 -11.74 9.18
C VAL A 35 3.42 -11.50 8.22
N GLU A 36 4.44 -10.79 8.67
CA GLU A 36 5.62 -10.46 7.85
C GLU A 36 6.78 -11.39 8.19
N VAL A 37 7.59 -11.75 7.19
CA VAL A 37 8.89 -12.41 7.35
C VAL A 37 9.92 -11.66 6.51
N GLU A 38 10.93 -11.09 7.16
CA GLU A 38 12.04 -10.41 6.48
C GLU A 38 12.92 -11.44 5.74
N ALA A 39 13.20 -11.22 4.46
CA ALA A 39 13.92 -12.18 3.62
C ALA A 39 15.35 -12.44 4.11
N GLU A 40 16.02 -11.44 4.72
CA GLU A 40 17.35 -11.60 5.30
C GLU A 40 17.38 -12.43 6.59
N SER A 41 16.21 -12.79 7.14
CA SER A 41 16.09 -13.69 8.30
C SER A 41 15.85 -15.16 7.90
N ALA A 42 15.62 -15.42 6.62
CA ALA A 42 15.28 -16.73 6.08
C ALA A 42 16.52 -17.52 5.60
N LEU A 43 16.34 -18.81 5.30
CA LEU A 43 17.42 -19.66 4.81
C LEU A 43 17.72 -19.33 3.34
N THR A 44 18.97 -19.05 3.02
CA THR A 44 19.34 -18.60 1.67
C THR A 44 20.79 -18.91 1.31
N ASP A 45 21.04 -19.03 0.01
CA ASP A 45 22.36 -19.04 -0.65
C ASP A 45 22.63 -17.74 -1.45
N GLY A 46 21.80 -16.73 -1.24
CA GLY A 46 21.98 -15.35 -1.71
C GLY A 46 22.85 -14.50 -0.78
N ALA A 47 23.00 -13.22 -1.12
CA ALA A 47 23.77 -12.26 -0.35
C ALA A 47 22.85 -11.33 0.44
N ILE A 48 22.99 -11.30 1.76
CA ILE A 48 22.31 -10.29 2.60
C ILE A 48 23.01 -8.94 2.40
N ILE A 49 22.23 -7.89 2.15
CA ILE A 49 22.69 -6.51 1.99
C ILE A 49 22.16 -5.62 3.11
N GLY A 50 22.89 -4.53 3.41
CA GLY A 50 22.57 -3.60 4.50
C GLY A 50 23.03 -4.07 5.90
N PRO A 51 22.72 -3.30 6.97
CA PRO A 51 21.88 -2.11 6.93
C PRO A 51 22.54 -0.90 6.28
N ASP A 52 21.79 -0.14 5.47
CA ASP A 52 22.25 1.12 4.85
C ASP A 52 21.10 2.14 4.81
N ARG A 53 21.41 3.43 4.86
CA ARG A 53 20.46 4.55 4.73
C ARG A 53 20.82 5.53 3.62
N THR A 54 21.85 5.22 2.84
CA THR A 54 22.29 6.05 1.73
C THR A 54 21.19 6.14 0.68
N PHE A 55 20.70 7.35 0.39
CA PHE A 55 19.65 7.56 -0.62
C PHE A 55 20.02 6.92 -1.96
N GLY A 56 19.09 6.17 -2.55
CA GLY A 56 19.29 5.41 -3.79
C GLY A 56 20.00 4.05 -3.62
N ALA A 57 20.46 3.70 -2.41
CA ALA A 57 20.94 2.34 -2.14
C ALA A 57 19.75 1.41 -1.89
N LEU A 58 19.82 0.18 -2.42
CA LEU A 58 18.78 -0.84 -2.22
C LEU A 58 18.43 -1.08 -0.75
N PRO A 59 19.37 -1.22 0.20
CA PRO A 59 18.99 -1.41 1.60
C PRO A 59 18.35 -0.17 2.21
N ALA A 60 18.56 1.04 1.67
CA ALA A 60 17.96 2.24 2.23
C ALA A 60 16.45 2.26 2.08
N GLU A 61 15.87 1.64 1.06
CA GLU A 61 14.42 1.55 0.89
C GLU A 61 13.81 0.23 1.38
N ALA A 62 14.63 -0.70 1.86
CA ALA A 62 14.21 -2.00 2.39
C ALA A 62 13.58 -1.88 3.79
N SER A 63 12.63 -2.76 4.09
CA SER A 63 12.15 -3.01 5.46
C SER A 63 13.35 -3.33 6.35
N GLY A 64 13.43 -2.75 7.55
CA GLY A 64 14.57 -3.01 8.46
C GLY A 64 15.92 -2.47 7.95
N ARG A 65 15.93 -1.83 6.79
CA ARG A 65 17.10 -1.39 6.01
C ARG A 65 18.00 -2.51 5.52
N ARG A 66 17.52 -3.74 5.47
CA ARG A 66 18.27 -4.92 5.04
C ARG A 66 17.41 -5.71 4.07
N ALA A 67 18.04 -6.45 3.19
CA ALA A 67 17.32 -7.28 2.23
C ALA A 67 18.23 -8.41 1.75
N LEU A 68 17.68 -9.28 0.91
CA LEU A 68 18.39 -10.41 0.32
C LEU A 68 18.51 -10.24 -1.19
N ARG A 69 19.74 -10.27 -1.72
CA ARG A 69 20.03 -10.17 -3.15
C ARG A 69 20.37 -11.53 -3.75
N LEU A 70 19.68 -11.90 -4.83
CA LEU A 70 19.91 -13.08 -5.66
C LEU A 70 20.37 -12.63 -7.06
N GLU A 71 21.44 -13.22 -7.59
CA GLU A 71 22.06 -12.80 -8.86
C GLU A 71 22.24 -13.93 -9.88
N ARG A 72 22.08 -15.18 -9.45
CA ARG A 72 22.35 -16.36 -10.28
C ARG A 72 21.16 -17.30 -10.26
N ALA A 73 20.91 -17.94 -11.40
CA ALA A 73 19.95 -19.03 -11.50
C ALA A 73 20.23 -20.10 -10.44
N GLY A 74 19.16 -20.64 -9.85
CA GLY A 74 19.21 -21.59 -8.75
C GLY A 74 19.36 -20.98 -7.35
N GLN A 75 19.81 -19.73 -7.22
CA GLN A 75 19.80 -19.05 -5.92
C GLN A 75 18.38 -18.83 -5.43
N SER A 76 18.23 -18.80 -4.12
CA SER A 76 16.92 -18.92 -3.49
C SER A 76 16.86 -18.33 -2.08
N VAL A 77 15.63 -18.11 -1.64
CA VAL A 77 15.30 -17.95 -0.22
C VAL A 77 14.20 -18.93 0.14
N GLU A 78 14.27 -19.44 1.36
CA GLU A 78 13.32 -20.40 1.88
C GLU A 78 12.82 -19.98 3.26
N ILE A 79 11.52 -19.77 3.32
CA ILE A 79 10.77 -19.41 4.52
C ILE A 79 10.10 -20.66 5.08
N VAL A 80 10.26 -20.89 6.37
CA VAL A 80 9.55 -21.97 7.09
C VAL A 80 8.34 -21.34 7.77
N LEU A 81 7.14 -21.76 7.38
CA LEU A 81 5.90 -21.16 7.86
C LEU A 81 5.68 -21.41 9.36
N ASP A 82 5.43 -20.35 10.14
CA ASP A 82 4.97 -20.46 11.54
C ASP A 82 3.51 -20.96 11.62
N ARG A 83 2.70 -20.58 10.63
CA ARG A 83 1.26 -20.83 10.56
C ARG A 83 0.83 -21.09 9.12
N PRO A 84 -0.36 -21.69 8.90
CA PRO A 84 -0.84 -21.91 7.55
C PRO A 84 -0.99 -20.61 6.75
N ALA A 85 -0.72 -20.67 5.44
CA ALA A 85 -0.89 -19.54 4.52
C ALA A 85 -1.20 -20.03 3.09
N ASP A 86 -2.03 -19.29 2.36
CA ASP A 86 -2.24 -19.42 0.91
C ASP A 86 -2.08 -18.10 0.16
N GLY A 87 -2.19 -16.95 0.83
CA GLY A 87 -1.91 -15.63 0.27
C GLY A 87 -0.47 -15.21 0.54
N ILE A 88 0.26 -14.83 -0.51
CA ILE A 88 1.66 -14.40 -0.45
C ILE A 88 1.76 -13.02 -1.11
N THR A 89 2.29 -12.02 -0.41
CA THR A 89 2.72 -10.75 -0.99
C THR A 89 4.22 -10.61 -0.79
N LEU A 90 4.99 -10.55 -1.87
CA LEU A 90 6.44 -10.37 -1.82
C LEU A 90 6.78 -8.93 -2.20
N ARG A 91 7.52 -8.24 -1.34
CA ARG A 91 8.21 -6.99 -1.70
C ARG A 91 9.58 -7.30 -2.31
N TYR A 92 9.85 -6.74 -3.47
CA TYR A 92 11.06 -7.04 -4.25
C TYR A 92 11.56 -5.81 -4.99
N ALA A 93 12.80 -5.89 -5.50
CA ALA A 93 13.34 -4.92 -6.44
C ALA A 93 14.03 -5.64 -7.60
N LEU A 94 13.96 -5.03 -8.78
CA LEU A 94 14.69 -5.41 -10.00
C LEU A 94 15.46 -4.19 -10.52
N PRO A 95 16.55 -4.38 -11.29
CA PRO A 95 17.15 -3.29 -12.04
C PRO A 95 16.13 -2.73 -13.05
N ASP A 96 16.23 -1.44 -13.33
CA ASP A 96 15.42 -0.82 -14.38
C ASP A 96 15.99 -1.09 -15.79
N SER A 97 15.15 -0.91 -16.81
CA SER A 97 15.59 -0.86 -18.21
C SER A 97 16.26 0.49 -18.52
N ALA A 98 17.13 0.51 -19.52
CA ALA A 98 17.81 1.75 -19.93
C ALA A 98 16.85 2.86 -20.42
N ASP A 99 15.64 2.50 -20.83
CA ASP A 99 14.61 3.42 -21.32
C ASP A 99 13.51 3.75 -20.31
N GLY A 100 13.61 3.30 -19.05
CA GLY A 100 12.64 3.58 -17.98
C GLY A 100 11.31 2.82 -18.12
N LYS A 101 11.22 1.83 -19.01
CA LYS A 101 10.00 1.03 -19.21
C LYS A 101 9.98 -0.23 -18.36
N GLY A 102 11.02 -0.47 -17.59
CA GLY A 102 11.18 -1.63 -16.75
C GLY A 102 11.47 -2.93 -17.48
N LEU A 103 11.73 -3.95 -16.66
CA LEU A 103 11.97 -5.33 -17.05
C LEU A 103 10.88 -6.21 -16.47
N ASP A 104 10.55 -7.31 -17.16
CA ASP A 104 9.69 -8.36 -16.61
C ASP A 104 10.51 -9.64 -16.40
N ALA A 105 10.28 -10.30 -15.27
CA ALA A 105 10.86 -11.60 -14.95
C ALA A 105 9.89 -12.41 -14.07
N HIS A 106 10.35 -13.56 -13.58
CA HIS A 106 9.59 -14.31 -12.57
C HIS A 106 10.51 -15.06 -11.60
N LEU A 107 10.04 -15.23 -10.37
CA LEU A 107 10.60 -16.19 -9.42
C LEU A 107 9.77 -17.48 -9.46
N ASP A 108 10.44 -18.62 -9.50
CA ASP A 108 9.76 -19.91 -9.31
C ASP A 108 9.44 -20.09 -7.83
N LEU A 109 8.19 -20.47 -7.54
CA LEU A 109 7.71 -20.74 -6.19
C LEU A 109 7.51 -22.23 -6.00
N SER A 110 7.97 -22.76 -4.86
CA SER A 110 7.68 -24.14 -4.46
C SER A 110 7.30 -24.23 -2.99
N VAL A 111 6.51 -25.25 -2.66
CA VAL A 111 6.12 -25.63 -1.29
C VAL A 111 6.65 -27.04 -1.05
N ASP A 112 7.52 -27.21 -0.06
CA ASP A 112 8.17 -28.49 0.27
C ASP A 112 8.85 -29.15 -0.95
N GLY A 113 9.39 -28.31 -1.84
CA GLY A 113 10.06 -28.73 -3.08
C GLY A 113 9.12 -29.03 -4.26
N ALA A 114 7.81 -29.06 -4.05
CA ALA A 114 6.84 -29.19 -5.14
C ALA A 114 6.55 -27.82 -5.79
N PRO A 115 6.53 -27.71 -7.13
CA PRO A 115 6.18 -26.47 -7.80
C PRO A 115 4.80 -25.96 -7.39
N ALA A 116 4.72 -24.68 -7.02
CA ALA A 116 3.52 -24.06 -6.46
C ALA A 116 3.07 -22.80 -7.22
N GLY A 117 3.90 -22.27 -8.12
CA GLY A 117 3.54 -21.14 -8.97
C GLY A 117 4.76 -20.38 -9.47
N ARG A 118 4.50 -19.26 -10.13
CA ARG A 118 5.52 -18.30 -10.58
C ARG A 118 5.08 -16.90 -10.19
N MET A 119 5.90 -16.18 -9.45
CA MET A 119 5.62 -14.79 -9.09
C MET A 119 6.14 -13.89 -10.22
N ALA A 120 5.23 -13.24 -10.93
CA ALA A 120 5.56 -12.29 -11.99
C ALA A 120 6.09 -10.99 -11.36
N VAL A 121 7.38 -10.75 -11.50
CA VAL A 121 8.07 -9.58 -10.96
C VAL A 121 8.41 -8.62 -12.09
N THR A 122 8.31 -7.31 -11.85
CA THR A 122 8.57 -6.27 -12.84
C THR A 122 9.18 -5.03 -12.20
N SER A 123 9.97 -4.26 -12.95
CA SER A 123 10.42 -2.93 -12.49
C SER A 123 9.58 -1.78 -13.08
N ARG A 124 8.50 -2.08 -13.81
CA ARG A 124 7.65 -1.09 -14.51
C ARG A 124 7.04 -0.01 -13.61
N PHE A 125 6.78 -0.33 -12.35
CA PHE A 125 6.14 0.56 -11.38
C PHE A 125 7.12 1.05 -10.30
N SER A 126 8.38 0.66 -10.42
CA SER A 126 9.48 1.14 -9.59
C SER A 126 10.26 2.20 -10.36
N TRP A 127 11.26 2.77 -9.69
CA TRP A 127 12.24 3.69 -10.25
C TRP A 127 11.66 5.05 -10.67
N LEU A 128 11.87 6.02 -9.79
CA LEU A 128 11.75 7.44 -10.09
C LEU A 128 13.14 8.08 -10.11
N TYR A 129 13.30 9.11 -10.93
CA TYR A 129 14.60 9.74 -11.22
C TYR A 129 14.55 11.27 -11.11
N GLY A 130 15.73 11.87 -11.03
CA GLY A 130 15.92 13.32 -11.10
C GLY A 130 15.59 14.08 -9.82
N ALA A 131 15.47 15.40 -9.97
CA ALA A 131 14.95 16.28 -8.93
C ALA A 131 13.42 16.39 -9.05
N TYR A 132 12.73 16.73 -7.98
CA TYR A 132 11.28 16.93 -8.03
C TYR A 132 10.91 18.11 -8.97
N PRO A 133 9.89 17.99 -9.85
CA PRO A 133 9.04 16.82 -10.05
C PRO A 133 9.80 15.66 -10.71
N PHE A 134 9.68 14.47 -10.13
CA PHE A 134 10.44 13.29 -10.55
C PHE A 134 10.03 12.81 -11.94
N THR A 135 10.95 12.14 -12.61
CA THR A 135 10.76 11.55 -13.95
C THR A 135 10.85 10.03 -13.88
N ASN A 136 10.46 9.38 -14.97
CA ASN A 136 10.76 7.97 -15.23
C ASN A 136 11.81 7.86 -16.35
N HIS A 137 12.91 8.61 -16.22
CA HIS A 137 14.01 8.64 -17.19
C HIS A 137 15.34 8.37 -16.49
N PRO A 138 15.93 7.16 -16.65
CA PRO A 138 17.15 6.77 -15.95
C PRO A 138 18.34 7.74 -16.13
N ALA A 139 18.40 8.42 -17.28
CA ALA A 139 19.43 9.40 -17.60
C ALA A 139 19.46 10.62 -16.65
N ASP A 140 18.36 10.89 -15.93
CA ASP A 140 18.27 11.99 -14.96
C ASP A 140 18.96 11.66 -13.62
N GLY A 141 19.37 10.39 -13.42
CA GLY A 141 20.07 9.92 -12.23
C GLY A 141 19.22 9.94 -10.96
N LYS A 142 19.84 9.71 -9.80
CA LYS A 142 19.17 9.72 -8.47
C LYS A 142 17.96 8.76 -8.38
N GLY A 143 18.12 7.55 -8.90
CA GLY A 143 17.10 6.50 -8.82
C GLY A 143 16.66 6.22 -7.38
N HIS A 144 15.35 6.20 -7.16
CA HIS A 144 14.69 5.91 -5.88
C HIS A 144 13.31 5.30 -6.16
N HIS A 145 12.52 4.97 -5.13
CA HIS A 145 11.27 4.21 -5.28
C HIS A 145 11.55 2.83 -5.88
N LEU A 146 12.52 2.12 -5.30
CA LEU A 146 13.25 1.00 -5.90
C LEU A 146 12.49 -0.33 -5.85
N TYR A 147 11.51 -0.45 -4.96
CA TYR A 147 10.80 -1.69 -4.68
C TYR A 147 9.37 -1.66 -5.21
N ASP A 148 8.81 -2.84 -5.41
CA ASP A 148 7.42 -3.10 -5.78
C ASP A 148 6.91 -4.34 -5.03
N HIS A 149 5.59 -4.60 -5.08
CA HIS A 149 4.97 -5.80 -4.54
C HIS A 149 4.28 -6.66 -5.59
N VAL A 150 4.44 -7.96 -5.46
CA VAL A 150 3.69 -8.96 -6.23
C VAL A 150 2.90 -9.86 -5.29
N ARG A 151 1.64 -10.13 -5.65
CA ARG A 151 0.77 -11.07 -4.95
C ARG A 151 0.62 -12.39 -5.71
N LEU A 152 0.65 -13.50 -4.98
CA LEU A 152 0.29 -14.82 -5.51
C LEU A 152 -0.53 -15.57 -4.47
N ARG A 153 -1.58 -16.25 -4.94
CA ARG A 153 -2.37 -17.16 -4.11
C ARG A 153 -2.05 -18.61 -4.49
N LEU A 154 -1.72 -19.43 -3.50
CA LEU A 154 -1.56 -20.87 -3.65
C LEU A 154 -2.91 -21.53 -3.96
N THR A 155 -2.88 -22.64 -4.69
CA THR A 155 -4.10 -23.42 -4.98
C THR A 155 -4.70 -24.08 -3.74
N GLN A 156 -3.86 -24.37 -2.74
CA GLN A 156 -4.24 -24.88 -1.43
C GLN A 156 -3.37 -24.23 -0.36
N PRO A 157 -3.89 -24.01 0.87
CA PRO A 157 -3.08 -23.54 1.98
C PRO A 157 -1.92 -24.47 2.30
N ALA A 158 -0.71 -23.91 2.33
CA ALA A 158 0.45 -24.58 2.88
C ALA A 158 0.33 -24.61 4.42
N PRO A 159 0.56 -25.75 5.08
CA PRO A 159 0.45 -25.86 6.54
C PRO A 159 1.61 -25.18 7.27
N ALA A 160 1.46 -24.97 8.58
CA ALA A 160 2.59 -24.61 9.44
C ALA A 160 3.72 -25.64 9.31
N GLY A 161 4.96 -25.17 9.29
CA GLY A 161 6.17 -25.97 9.07
C GLY A 161 6.51 -26.22 7.60
N ALA A 162 5.61 -25.92 6.65
CA ALA A 162 5.91 -26.03 5.23
C ALA A 162 7.01 -25.04 4.81
N ARG A 163 7.79 -25.44 3.80
CA ARG A 163 8.93 -24.69 3.27
C ARG A 163 8.51 -23.97 2.00
N LEU A 164 8.30 -22.66 2.10
CA LEU A 164 8.01 -21.79 0.96
C LEU A 164 9.32 -21.27 0.37
N ARG A 165 9.67 -21.72 -0.84
CA ARG A 165 10.94 -21.41 -1.48
C ARG A 165 10.75 -20.61 -2.77
N PHE A 166 11.41 -19.46 -2.84
CA PHE A 166 11.48 -18.59 -4.02
C PHE A 166 12.84 -18.80 -4.68
N THR A 167 12.86 -19.15 -5.96
CA THR A 167 14.09 -19.50 -6.68
C THR A 167 14.21 -18.67 -7.95
N VAL A 168 15.42 -18.19 -8.24
CA VAL A 168 15.74 -17.56 -9.53
C VAL A 168 15.79 -18.66 -10.60
N PRO A 169 14.91 -18.64 -11.61
CA PRO A 169 14.89 -19.66 -12.66
C PRO A 169 16.09 -19.53 -13.61
N ASP A 170 16.31 -20.57 -14.42
CA ASP A 170 17.20 -20.46 -15.57
C ASP A 170 16.66 -19.41 -16.56
N GLY A 171 17.56 -18.64 -17.17
CA GLY A 171 17.19 -17.59 -18.13
C GLY A 171 16.48 -16.38 -17.51
N PHE A 172 16.63 -16.15 -16.20
CA PHE A 172 16.12 -14.97 -15.52
C PHE A 172 16.60 -13.68 -16.21
N ALA A 173 15.66 -12.82 -16.62
CA ALA A 173 15.93 -11.72 -17.54
C ALA A 173 16.66 -10.52 -16.89
N ALA A 174 16.57 -10.39 -15.56
CA ALA A 174 17.21 -9.30 -14.82
C ALA A 174 18.57 -9.73 -14.25
N ALA A 175 19.51 -8.78 -14.14
CA ALA A 175 20.85 -9.04 -13.62
C ALA A 175 20.87 -9.43 -12.13
N TRP A 176 19.84 -9.04 -11.38
CA TRP A 176 19.65 -9.36 -9.99
C TRP A 176 18.17 -9.21 -9.61
N VAL A 177 17.78 -9.82 -8.51
CA VAL A 177 16.53 -9.58 -7.81
C VAL A 177 16.82 -9.44 -6.32
N VAL A 178 16.24 -8.43 -5.70
CA VAL A 178 16.28 -8.26 -4.25
C VAL A 178 14.92 -8.63 -3.68
N LEU A 179 14.90 -9.44 -2.63
CA LEU A 179 13.73 -9.77 -1.85
C LEU A 179 13.87 -9.08 -0.50
N ASP A 180 12.83 -8.37 -0.09
CA ASP A 180 12.82 -7.56 1.13
C ASP A 180 12.00 -8.24 2.23
N VAL A 181 10.67 -8.24 2.09
CA VAL A 181 9.75 -8.79 3.08
C VAL A 181 8.64 -9.58 2.39
N VAL A 182 8.19 -10.66 3.04
CA VAL A 182 7.07 -11.49 2.59
C VAL A 182 5.92 -11.40 3.57
N ASP A 183 4.76 -10.95 3.11
CA ASP A 183 3.51 -10.98 3.86
C ASP A 183 2.76 -12.28 3.57
N LEU A 184 2.36 -13.00 4.62
CA LEU A 184 1.73 -14.31 4.56
C LEU A 184 0.38 -14.29 5.28
N GLU A 185 -0.70 -14.68 4.58
CA GLU A 185 -2.06 -14.75 5.14
C GLU A 185 -2.83 -16.00 4.70
N ILE A 186 -3.90 -16.29 5.44
CA ILE A 186 -4.98 -17.16 4.95
C ILE A 186 -6.02 -16.26 4.28
N VAL A 187 -6.17 -16.43 2.98
CA VAL A 187 -7.17 -15.76 2.16
C VAL A 187 -8.53 -16.36 2.49
N PRO A 188 -9.48 -15.57 3.01
CA PRO A 188 -10.83 -16.04 3.28
C PRO A 188 -11.52 -16.50 2.00
N ASP A 189 -12.55 -17.35 2.12
CA ASP A 189 -13.44 -17.63 1.00
C ASP A 189 -14.10 -16.34 0.49
N PRO A 190 -14.49 -16.28 -0.81
CA PRO A 190 -15.16 -15.11 -1.35
C PRO A 190 -16.44 -14.80 -0.56
N ALA A 191 -16.58 -13.55 -0.13
CA ALA A 191 -17.77 -13.10 0.59
C ALA A 191 -19.00 -13.21 -0.33
N PRO A 192 -20.16 -13.71 0.15
CA PRO A 192 -21.37 -13.77 -0.65
C PRO A 192 -21.93 -12.37 -0.94
N ALA A 193 -22.77 -12.29 -1.97
CA ALA A 193 -23.55 -11.09 -2.24
C ALA A 193 -24.40 -10.70 -1.01
N PRO A 194 -24.49 -9.41 -0.65
CA PRO A 194 -25.48 -8.96 0.31
C PRO A 194 -26.90 -9.28 -0.15
N ASP A 195 -27.83 -9.40 0.80
CA ASP A 195 -29.25 -9.57 0.50
C ASP A 195 -29.75 -8.45 -0.43
N ASP A 196 -30.58 -8.83 -1.42
CA ASP A 196 -31.16 -7.93 -2.42
C ASP A 196 -30.14 -7.11 -3.25
N ALA A 197 -28.85 -7.50 -3.27
CA ALA A 197 -27.86 -6.81 -4.08
C ALA A 197 -28.11 -6.97 -5.59
N LEU A 198 -27.76 -5.92 -6.34
CA LEU A 198 -27.66 -5.92 -7.79
C LEU A 198 -26.29 -6.47 -8.20
N SER A 199 -26.24 -7.60 -8.91
CA SER A 199 -24.96 -8.15 -9.39
C SER A 199 -24.46 -7.35 -10.58
N LEU A 200 -23.17 -7.00 -10.59
CA LEU A 200 -22.53 -6.33 -11.72
C LEU A 200 -22.62 -7.17 -13.02
N LEU A 201 -22.68 -8.50 -12.91
CA LEU A 201 -22.82 -9.39 -14.06
C LEU A 201 -24.17 -9.22 -14.77
N ASP A 202 -25.23 -8.83 -14.05
CA ASP A 202 -26.56 -8.58 -14.63
C ASP A 202 -26.56 -7.33 -15.52
N PHE A 203 -25.52 -6.49 -15.41
CA PHE A 203 -25.27 -5.31 -16.25
C PHE A 203 -24.29 -5.61 -17.40
N GLY A 204 -23.90 -6.88 -17.60
CA GLY A 204 -23.08 -7.31 -18.73
C GLY A 204 -21.57 -7.10 -18.54
N ALA A 205 -21.09 -6.96 -17.30
CA ALA A 205 -19.65 -6.87 -17.06
C ALA A 205 -18.94 -8.20 -17.32
N ASP A 206 -17.73 -8.11 -17.88
CA ASP A 206 -16.83 -9.25 -18.07
C ASP A 206 -15.92 -9.45 -16.85
N PRO A 207 -16.04 -10.55 -16.09
CA PRO A 207 -15.20 -10.83 -14.93
C PRO A 207 -13.79 -11.32 -15.29
N THR A 208 -13.47 -11.53 -16.58
CA THR A 208 -12.13 -11.89 -17.03
C THR A 208 -11.24 -10.68 -17.31
N GLY A 209 -11.86 -9.50 -17.46
CA GLY A 209 -11.17 -8.23 -17.69
C GLY A 209 -10.69 -8.05 -19.12
N GLN A 210 -11.19 -8.83 -20.08
CA GLN A 210 -10.87 -8.66 -21.49
C GLN A 210 -11.71 -7.54 -22.12
N ALA A 211 -12.97 -7.40 -21.70
CA ALA A 211 -13.85 -6.33 -22.12
C ALA A 211 -13.95 -5.21 -21.05
N PRO A 212 -14.04 -3.92 -21.45
CA PRO A 212 -14.23 -2.82 -20.52
C PRO A 212 -15.54 -2.95 -19.71
N ALA A 213 -15.44 -2.78 -18.40
CA ALA A 213 -16.55 -2.85 -17.45
C ALA A 213 -17.19 -1.47 -17.17
N GLU A 214 -16.69 -0.37 -17.76
CA GLU A 214 -17.12 0.99 -17.45
C GLU A 214 -18.64 1.21 -17.64
N THR A 215 -19.21 0.75 -18.76
CA THR A 215 -20.65 0.87 -19.02
C THR A 215 -21.47 0.11 -17.98
N ALA A 216 -21.07 -1.12 -17.65
CA ALA A 216 -21.75 -1.96 -16.68
C ALA A 216 -21.67 -1.38 -15.27
N LEU A 217 -20.48 -0.90 -14.85
CA LEU A 217 -20.26 -0.25 -13.56
C LEU A 217 -21.10 1.01 -13.41
N ASN A 218 -21.11 1.90 -14.41
CA ASN A 218 -21.94 3.10 -14.38
C ASN A 218 -23.44 2.77 -14.30
N ALA A 219 -23.90 1.76 -15.06
CA ALA A 219 -25.29 1.34 -15.02
C ALA A 219 -25.68 0.72 -13.67
N ALA A 220 -24.82 -0.14 -13.11
CA ALA A 220 -25.04 -0.78 -11.82
C ALA A 220 -25.03 0.24 -10.68
N VAL A 221 -24.05 1.14 -10.63
CA VAL A 221 -23.98 2.21 -9.61
C VAL A 221 -25.19 3.14 -9.66
N ARG A 222 -25.62 3.52 -10.88
CA ARG A 222 -26.86 4.31 -11.04
C ARG A 222 -28.08 3.56 -10.52
N ALA A 223 -28.24 2.29 -10.89
CA ALA A 223 -29.36 1.47 -10.45
C ALA A 223 -29.36 1.24 -8.93
N GLY A 224 -28.19 0.97 -8.34
CA GLY A 224 -28.03 0.81 -6.90
C GLY A 224 -28.42 2.07 -6.13
N ARG A 225 -28.02 3.25 -6.63
CA ARG A 225 -28.45 4.53 -6.07
C ARG A 225 -29.96 4.75 -6.19
N GLU A 226 -30.54 4.49 -7.37
CA GLU A 226 -31.96 4.75 -7.64
C GLU A 226 -32.90 3.79 -6.89
N GLN A 227 -32.49 2.53 -6.74
CA GLN A 227 -33.26 1.50 -6.05
C GLN A 227 -32.91 1.40 -4.56
N GLN A 228 -31.89 2.12 -4.11
CA GLN A 228 -31.33 2.02 -2.76
C GLN A 228 -30.87 0.60 -2.38
N ARG A 229 -30.29 -0.10 -3.36
CA ARG A 229 -29.81 -1.47 -3.23
C ARG A 229 -28.29 -1.53 -3.37
N PRO A 230 -27.59 -2.42 -2.65
CA PRO A 230 -26.17 -2.62 -2.84
C PRO A 230 -25.86 -3.09 -4.27
N VAL A 231 -24.74 -2.63 -4.81
CA VAL A 231 -24.13 -3.21 -6.01
C VAL A 231 -23.09 -4.22 -5.55
N TYR A 232 -23.29 -5.48 -5.89
CA TYR A 232 -22.32 -6.54 -5.64
C TYR A 232 -21.46 -6.77 -6.89
N ILE A 233 -20.15 -6.79 -6.71
CA ILE A 233 -19.17 -7.10 -7.73
C ILE A 233 -18.63 -8.50 -7.40
N PRO A 234 -19.04 -9.56 -8.12
CA PRO A 234 -18.59 -10.92 -7.86
C PRO A 234 -17.07 -11.12 -7.99
N PRO A 235 -16.54 -12.31 -7.66
CA PRO A 235 -15.16 -12.65 -7.95
C PRO A 235 -14.85 -12.48 -9.44
N GLY A 236 -13.72 -11.85 -9.75
CA GLY A 236 -13.29 -11.52 -11.11
C GLY A 236 -12.32 -10.35 -11.15
N ARG A 237 -11.69 -10.16 -12.31
CA ARG A 237 -10.92 -8.97 -12.65
C ARG A 237 -11.71 -8.17 -13.68
N TYR A 238 -12.05 -6.93 -13.38
CA TYR A 238 -12.89 -6.08 -14.22
C TYR A 238 -12.07 -4.91 -14.76
N HIS A 239 -12.09 -4.72 -16.08
CA HIS A 239 -11.29 -3.68 -16.74
C HIS A 239 -11.96 -2.31 -16.64
N LEU A 240 -11.27 -1.32 -16.05
CA LEU A 240 -11.69 0.07 -15.96
C LEU A 240 -10.48 1.00 -16.17
N ASP A 241 -10.42 1.69 -17.30
CA ASP A 241 -9.36 2.70 -17.54
C ASP A 241 -9.70 4.07 -16.93
N GLY A 242 -10.98 4.34 -16.71
CA GLY A 242 -11.51 5.60 -16.19
C GLY A 242 -12.01 5.51 -14.75
N ARG A 243 -13.05 6.28 -14.43
CA ARG A 243 -13.55 6.38 -13.06
C ARG A 243 -15.06 6.41 -12.99
N ILE A 244 -15.58 5.88 -11.89
CA ILE A 244 -17.02 5.76 -11.64
C ILE A 244 -17.42 6.78 -10.57
N ASN A 245 -18.36 7.66 -10.92
CA ASN A 245 -18.91 8.62 -9.96
C ASN A 245 -19.83 7.90 -8.97
N VAL A 246 -19.65 8.15 -7.67
CA VAL A 246 -20.40 7.53 -6.58
C VAL A 246 -21.04 8.59 -5.67
N ASP A 247 -22.33 8.39 -5.38
CA ASP A 247 -23.13 9.17 -4.43
C ASP A 247 -24.30 8.30 -3.99
N ARG A 248 -24.55 8.19 -2.68
CA ARG A 248 -25.67 7.42 -2.08
C ARG A 248 -25.77 5.99 -2.61
N VAL A 249 -24.64 5.29 -2.64
CA VAL A 249 -24.55 3.93 -3.19
C VAL A 249 -23.62 3.09 -2.33
N THR A 250 -23.95 1.80 -2.21
CA THR A 250 -23.09 0.79 -1.59
C THR A 250 -22.53 -0.11 -2.68
N VAL A 251 -21.22 -0.20 -2.82
CA VAL A 251 -20.49 -1.07 -3.74
C VAL A 251 -19.67 -2.07 -2.91
N VAL A 252 -19.92 -3.36 -3.13
CA VAL A 252 -19.35 -4.45 -2.32
C VAL A 252 -18.73 -5.48 -3.24
N GLY A 253 -17.44 -5.77 -3.08
CA GLY A 253 -16.79 -6.91 -3.72
C GLY A 253 -16.81 -8.16 -2.83
N ALA A 254 -16.29 -9.26 -3.36
CA ALA A 254 -16.19 -10.55 -2.66
C ALA A 254 -14.94 -10.68 -1.75
N GLY A 255 -14.17 -9.61 -1.58
CA GLY A 255 -12.92 -9.55 -0.84
C GLY A 255 -11.74 -9.15 -1.76
N PRO A 256 -10.69 -8.48 -1.23
CA PRO A 256 -9.60 -7.96 -2.06
C PRO A 256 -8.80 -8.99 -2.85
N TRP A 257 -8.80 -10.27 -2.45
CA TRP A 257 -8.18 -11.35 -3.22
C TRP A 257 -9.05 -11.93 -4.33
N HIS A 258 -10.34 -11.58 -4.36
CA HIS A 258 -11.34 -12.20 -5.24
C HIS A 258 -11.91 -11.23 -6.26
N THR A 259 -12.12 -9.97 -5.89
CA THR A 259 -12.68 -8.93 -6.75
C THR A 259 -11.65 -7.85 -6.99
N THR A 260 -11.25 -7.65 -8.25
CA THR A 260 -10.30 -6.62 -8.65
C THR A 260 -10.87 -5.73 -9.74
N ILE A 261 -10.85 -4.41 -9.52
CA ILE A 261 -11.03 -3.40 -10.57
C ILE A 261 -9.65 -2.96 -11.02
N ALA A 262 -9.33 -3.15 -12.31
CA ALA A 262 -8.00 -2.86 -12.84
C ALA A 262 -8.02 -2.16 -14.18
N GLY A 263 -7.02 -1.34 -14.47
CA GLY A 263 -6.86 -0.68 -15.76
C GLY A 263 -5.83 0.42 -15.67
N LYS A 264 -5.81 1.34 -16.64
CA LYS A 264 -4.81 2.42 -16.65
C LYS A 264 -4.92 3.31 -15.41
N THR A 265 -6.11 3.82 -15.11
CA THR A 265 -6.37 4.73 -13.97
C THR A 265 -7.73 4.45 -13.29
N PRO A 266 -8.03 3.20 -12.89
CA PRO A 266 -9.29 2.84 -12.27
C PRO A 266 -9.51 3.63 -10.98
N GLY A 267 -10.75 4.05 -10.75
CA GLY A 267 -11.09 4.64 -9.47
C GLY A 267 -12.57 4.96 -9.29
N PHE A 268 -12.91 5.31 -8.06
CA PHE A 268 -14.23 5.80 -7.68
C PHE A 268 -14.11 7.25 -7.24
N LEU A 269 -14.97 8.10 -7.80
CA LEU A 269 -14.99 9.53 -7.49
C LEU A 269 -16.25 9.88 -6.74
N GLY A 270 -16.10 10.47 -5.56
CA GLY A 270 -17.13 11.33 -5.01
C GLY A 270 -17.41 12.51 -5.93
N THR A 271 -18.42 13.29 -5.59
CA THR A 271 -18.75 14.53 -6.30
C THR A 271 -17.84 15.69 -5.83
N SER A 272 -18.05 16.90 -6.33
CA SER A 272 -17.16 18.02 -6.01
C SER A 272 -17.24 18.49 -4.55
N ALA A 273 -16.22 19.20 -4.08
CA ALA A 273 -16.22 19.94 -2.81
C ALA A 273 -17.45 20.86 -2.58
N ARG A 274 -18.11 21.35 -3.64
CA ARG A 274 -19.32 22.19 -3.54
C ARG A 274 -20.60 21.40 -3.25
N GLY A 275 -20.52 20.08 -3.28
CA GLY A 275 -21.60 19.16 -2.99
C GLY A 275 -21.01 17.76 -2.94
N PRO A 276 -20.33 17.38 -1.85
CA PRO A 276 -19.60 16.13 -1.74
C PRO A 276 -20.55 14.93 -1.78
N GLY A 277 -20.02 13.79 -2.22
CA GLY A 277 -20.75 12.53 -2.22
C GLY A 277 -21.06 12.14 -0.78
N ARG A 278 -22.23 11.55 -0.56
CA ARG A 278 -22.67 11.15 0.78
C ARG A 278 -23.20 9.73 0.78
N ALA A 279 -23.22 9.08 1.95
CA ALA A 279 -23.71 7.72 2.12
C ALA A 279 -23.13 6.75 1.07
N VAL A 280 -21.84 6.90 0.75
CA VAL A 280 -21.12 6.02 -0.15
C VAL A 280 -20.41 4.95 0.68
N THR A 281 -20.68 3.67 0.42
CA THR A 281 -19.89 2.57 0.97
C THR A 281 -19.16 1.88 -0.16
N ILE A 282 -17.83 1.75 -0.09
CA ILE A 282 -17.04 0.93 -1.00
C ILE A 282 -16.23 -0.05 -0.16
N ARG A 283 -16.43 -1.35 -0.36
CA ARG A 283 -15.73 -2.36 0.45
C ARG A 283 -15.43 -3.68 -0.25
N GLY A 284 -14.39 -4.36 0.23
CA GLY A 284 -14.10 -5.75 -0.10
C GLY A 284 -13.61 -5.96 -1.53
N LEU A 285 -12.75 -5.08 -2.05
CA LEU A 285 -12.22 -5.20 -3.42
C LEU A 285 -10.81 -4.63 -3.55
N SER A 286 -10.10 -5.04 -4.60
CA SER A 286 -8.84 -4.44 -5.04
C SER A 286 -9.08 -3.37 -6.12
N ILE A 287 -8.27 -2.30 -6.10
CA ILE A 287 -8.17 -1.30 -7.16
C ILE A 287 -6.69 -1.22 -7.59
N GLU A 288 -6.40 -1.65 -8.81
CA GLU A 288 -5.02 -1.79 -9.32
C GLU A 288 -4.83 -0.97 -10.61
N GLY A 289 -4.00 0.05 -10.55
CA GLY A 289 -3.69 0.90 -11.69
C GLY A 289 -2.52 0.42 -12.54
N GLN A 290 -2.09 1.28 -13.47
CA GLN A 290 -0.85 1.13 -14.23
C GLN A 290 -0.04 2.43 -14.23
N VAL A 291 -0.09 3.19 -13.13
CA VAL A 291 0.64 4.46 -12.98
C VAL A 291 2.08 4.13 -12.63
N ALA A 292 3.01 4.51 -13.52
CA ALA A 292 4.45 4.25 -13.41
C ALA A 292 5.28 5.53 -13.16
N ASP A 293 4.62 6.67 -13.03
CA ASP A 293 5.23 7.97 -12.82
C ASP A 293 4.34 8.87 -11.94
N ARG A 294 4.90 9.97 -11.43
CA ARG A 294 4.16 10.96 -10.65
C ARG A 294 3.86 12.19 -11.51
N VAL A 295 2.60 12.30 -11.94
CA VAL A 295 2.10 13.47 -12.66
C VAL A 295 1.09 14.22 -11.79
N ASP A 296 1.55 15.25 -11.08
CA ASP A 296 0.74 15.91 -10.03
C ASP A 296 -0.61 16.47 -10.49
N PRO A 297 -0.74 17.13 -11.67
CA PRO A 297 -2.02 17.64 -12.14
C PRO A 297 -3.05 16.55 -12.42
N GLU A 298 -2.59 15.33 -12.70
CA GLU A 298 -3.46 14.23 -13.10
C GLU A 298 -4.07 13.55 -11.87
N PRO A 299 -5.40 13.42 -11.78
CA PRO A 299 -6.04 12.99 -10.54
C PRO A 299 -6.06 11.46 -10.38
N PHE A 300 -5.00 10.74 -10.77
CA PHE A 300 -4.91 9.27 -10.87
C PHE A 300 -4.93 8.54 -9.51
N ASN A 301 -5.99 8.78 -8.73
CA ASN A 301 -6.17 8.26 -7.38
C ASN A 301 -7.23 7.15 -7.41
N ALA A 302 -7.11 6.13 -6.56
CA ALA A 302 -8.10 5.05 -6.47
C ALA A 302 -9.45 5.59 -5.99
N ILE A 303 -9.43 6.44 -4.96
CA ILE A 303 -10.58 7.15 -4.45
C ILE A 303 -10.31 8.66 -4.51
N GLY A 304 -11.24 9.41 -5.10
CA GLY A 304 -11.08 10.84 -5.33
C GLY A 304 -12.35 11.68 -5.11
N GLY A 305 -12.21 13.00 -5.23
CA GLY A 305 -13.33 13.94 -5.12
C GLY A 305 -13.64 14.32 -3.67
N GLY A 306 -14.87 14.74 -3.40
CA GLY A 306 -15.39 14.99 -2.05
C GLY A 306 -16.29 13.85 -1.62
N LEU A 307 -15.99 13.24 -0.47
CA LEU A 307 -16.75 12.12 0.12
C LEU A 307 -16.93 12.38 1.62
N GLY A 308 -18.17 12.52 2.05
CA GLY A 308 -18.54 12.93 3.40
C GLY A 308 -19.69 12.13 3.97
N GLU A 309 -20.57 12.84 4.68
CA GLU A 309 -21.72 12.39 5.46
C GLU A 309 -22.08 10.90 5.28
N GLY A 310 -21.68 10.07 6.25
CA GLY A 310 -22.05 8.66 6.31
C GLY A 310 -21.30 7.77 5.31
N SER A 311 -20.23 8.26 4.67
CA SER A 311 -19.44 7.46 3.74
C SER A 311 -18.40 6.59 4.45
N VAL A 312 -18.19 5.39 3.92
CA VAL A 312 -17.31 4.35 4.46
C VAL A 312 -16.46 3.75 3.35
N LEU A 313 -15.15 3.77 3.53
CA LEU A 313 -14.18 3.01 2.72
C LEU A 313 -13.64 1.90 3.62
N GLU A 314 -13.79 0.64 3.22
CA GLU A 314 -13.51 -0.49 4.11
C GLU A 314 -12.91 -1.70 3.39
N ASP A 315 -11.85 -2.30 3.92
CA ASP A 315 -11.27 -3.54 3.38
C ASP A 315 -10.97 -3.46 1.87
N LEU A 316 -10.16 -2.46 1.49
CA LEU A 316 -9.67 -2.29 0.12
C LEU A 316 -8.19 -2.62 0.05
N PHE A 317 -7.77 -3.17 -1.08
CA PHE A 317 -6.38 -3.21 -1.50
C PHE A 317 -6.18 -2.26 -2.67
N ILE A 318 -5.14 -1.42 -2.62
CA ILE A 318 -4.89 -0.39 -3.62
C ILE A 318 -3.43 -0.44 -4.03
N GLN A 319 -3.15 -0.45 -5.34
CA GLN A 319 -1.79 -0.52 -5.87
C GLN A 319 -1.64 0.20 -7.22
N HIS A 320 -0.42 0.68 -7.52
CA HIS A 320 -0.01 1.23 -8.84
C HIS A 320 -0.87 2.40 -9.34
N LEU A 321 -1.15 3.33 -8.43
CA LEU A 321 -1.86 4.58 -8.68
C LEU A 321 -1.02 5.75 -8.19
N LYS A 322 -1.39 6.99 -8.51
CA LYS A 322 -0.67 8.15 -7.99
C LYS A 322 -0.88 8.29 -6.48
N VAL A 323 -2.14 8.28 -6.04
CA VAL A 323 -2.52 8.36 -4.63
C VAL A 323 -3.52 7.27 -4.32
N GLY A 324 -3.47 6.69 -3.13
CA GLY A 324 -4.51 5.73 -2.71
C GLY A 324 -5.87 6.41 -2.57
N VAL A 325 -5.97 7.37 -1.64
CA VAL A 325 -7.18 8.16 -1.39
C VAL A 325 -6.83 9.64 -1.34
N TRP A 326 -7.38 10.46 -2.24
CA TRP A 326 -7.23 11.92 -2.20
C TRP A 326 -8.61 12.58 -2.15
N LEU A 327 -8.97 13.18 -1.03
CA LEU A 327 -10.29 13.79 -0.86
C LEU A 327 -10.22 15.29 -0.66
N ASP A 328 -10.93 16.05 -1.49
CA ASP A 328 -11.06 17.49 -1.39
C ASP A 328 -12.37 17.87 -0.69
N GLY A 329 -12.26 18.49 0.49
CA GLY A 329 -13.38 19.04 1.24
C GLY A 329 -13.84 20.43 0.77
N PRO A 330 -14.86 21.00 1.44
CA PRO A 330 -15.34 20.59 2.75
C PRO A 330 -16.27 19.36 2.74
N PHE A 331 -16.10 18.49 3.73
CA PHE A 331 -17.01 17.40 4.05
C PHE A 331 -16.84 16.98 5.52
N SER A 332 -17.81 16.25 6.09
CA SER A 332 -17.64 15.64 7.42
C SER A 332 -18.26 14.24 7.52
N GLY A 333 -17.88 13.46 8.53
CA GLY A 333 -18.51 12.16 8.81
C GLY A 333 -18.04 11.02 7.90
N LEU A 334 -16.73 10.97 7.62
CA LEU A 334 -16.08 9.94 6.80
C LEU A 334 -15.40 8.88 7.69
N THR A 335 -15.56 7.61 7.35
CA THR A 335 -14.77 6.51 7.95
C THR A 335 -13.95 5.79 6.88
N ILE A 336 -12.64 5.71 7.08
CA ILE A 336 -11.73 4.89 6.27
C ILE A 336 -11.13 3.83 7.20
N ARG A 337 -11.28 2.54 6.86
CA ARG A 337 -10.72 1.49 7.71
C ARG A 337 -10.28 0.22 7.00
N ARG A 338 -9.21 -0.40 7.50
CA ARG A 338 -8.69 -1.69 6.97
C ARG A 338 -8.29 -1.62 5.51
N LEU A 339 -7.70 -0.51 5.08
CA LEU A 339 -7.12 -0.39 3.75
C LEU A 339 -5.69 -0.92 3.75
N ARG A 340 -5.29 -1.53 2.64
CA ARG A 340 -3.90 -1.90 2.31
C ARG A 340 -3.52 -1.12 1.05
N ILE A 341 -2.56 -0.21 1.15
CA ILE A 341 -2.14 0.68 0.05
C ILE A 341 -0.66 0.46 -0.19
N LEU A 342 -0.31 -0.08 -1.35
CA LEU A 342 1.07 -0.39 -1.72
C LEU A 342 1.45 0.37 -2.99
N ASP A 343 2.72 0.72 -3.15
CA ASP A 343 3.31 1.14 -4.43
C ASP A 343 2.51 2.23 -5.15
N VAL A 344 2.22 3.31 -4.42
CA VAL A 344 1.62 4.54 -4.98
C VAL A 344 2.69 5.59 -5.18
N THR A 345 2.64 6.34 -6.27
CA THR A 345 3.73 7.27 -6.66
C THR A 345 3.74 8.60 -5.89
N ALA A 346 2.73 8.84 -5.04
CA ALA A 346 2.62 9.95 -4.10
C ALA A 346 2.01 9.45 -2.77
N ASP A 347 1.06 10.20 -2.19
CA ASP A 347 0.49 9.90 -0.87
C ASP A 347 -0.27 8.55 -0.82
N GLY A 348 -0.27 7.91 0.35
CA GLY A 348 -1.21 6.82 0.61
C GLY A 348 -2.64 7.34 0.76
N ILE A 349 -2.86 8.23 1.73
CA ILE A 349 -4.13 8.93 1.95
C ILE A 349 -3.86 10.41 2.20
N ASN A 350 -4.59 11.31 1.54
CA ASN A 350 -4.61 12.73 1.84
C ASN A 350 -6.05 13.23 1.98
N LEU A 351 -6.41 13.74 3.16
CA LEU A 351 -7.63 14.51 3.36
C LEU A 351 -7.28 16.00 3.25
N ALA A 352 -7.71 16.62 2.17
CA ALA A 352 -7.34 17.98 1.82
C ALA A 352 -8.52 18.95 1.99
N SER A 353 -8.26 20.07 2.67
CA SER A 353 -9.13 21.25 2.73
C SER A 353 -10.53 21.03 3.35
N GLY A 354 -10.63 21.14 4.67
CA GLY A 354 -11.90 21.26 5.37
C GLY A 354 -12.61 19.92 5.61
N ALA A 355 -11.83 18.83 5.72
CA ALA A 355 -12.35 17.57 6.21
C ALA A 355 -12.67 17.69 7.71
N GLY A 356 -13.83 17.17 8.12
CA GLY A 356 -14.32 17.24 9.51
C GLY A 356 -14.76 15.89 10.03
N ASP A 357 -14.68 15.65 11.34
CA ASP A 357 -15.37 14.53 12.00
C ASP A 357 -15.08 13.18 11.30
N ALA A 358 -13.80 12.89 11.06
CA ALA A 358 -13.35 11.76 10.24
C ALA A 358 -12.45 10.80 11.01
N VAL A 359 -12.52 9.51 10.67
CA VAL A 359 -11.67 8.46 11.26
C VAL A 359 -10.94 7.72 10.16
N VAL A 360 -9.61 7.61 10.30
CA VAL A 360 -8.75 6.73 9.49
C VAL A 360 -8.12 5.72 10.43
N GLU A 361 -8.49 4.44 10.30
CA GLU A 361 -8.06 3.41 11.23
C GLU A 361 -7.69 2.06 10.62
N ASP A 362 -6.75 1.36 11.23
CA ASP A 362 -6.30 0.05 10.76
C ASP A 362 -5.86 0.08 9.27
N VAL A 363 -5.32 1.21 8.80
CA VAL A 363 -4.77 1.35 7.44
C VAL A 363 -3.29 0.96 7.43
N PHE A 364 -2.92 0.14 6.46
CA PHE A 364 -1.56 -0.27 6.18
C PHE A 364 -1.08 0.38 4.88
N VAL A 365 0.00 1.15 4.92
CA VAL A 365 0.65 1.75 3.76
C VAL A 365 2.10 1.29 3.69
N ARG A 366 2.55 0.79 2.55
CA ARG A 366 3.97 0.48 2.33
C ARG A 366 4.44 0.97 0.96
N GLY A 367 5.59 1.64 0.91
CA GLY A 367 6.18 2.08 -0.35
C GLY A 367 5.44 3.25 -1.02
N SER A 368 4.90 4.20 -0.24
CA SER A 368 4.32 5.43 -0.82
C SER A 368 5.42 6.36 -1.36
N GLY A 369 5.12 7.06 -2.46
CA GLY A 369 6.01 8.01 -3.12
C GLY A 369 5.99 9.43 -2.54
N ASP A 370 5.22 9.64 -1.47
CA ASP A 370 5.15 10.85 -0.63
C ASP A 370 4.61 10.42 0.75
N ASP A 371 3.99 11.36 1.49
CA ASP A 371 3.38 11.12 2.80
C ASP A 371 2.49 9.85 2.82
N GLY A 372 2.79 8.93 3.73
CA GLY A 372 1.97 7.72 3.86
C GLY A 372 0.51 8.03 4.21
N LEU A 373 0.31 8.90 5.21
CA LEU A 373 -1.00 9.45 5.57
C LEU A 373 -0.88 10.96 5.85
N ALA A 374 -1.74 11.77 5.25
CA ALA A 374 -1.68 13.22 5.34
C ALA A 374 -3.04 13.86 5.63
N LEU A 375 -2.97 14.95 6.40
CA LEU A 375 -4.02 15.98 6.47
C LEU A 375 -3.45 17.27 5.91
N TRP A 376 -4.14 17.87 4.94
CA TRP A 376 -3.68 19.13 4.34
C TRP A 376 -4.75 20.20 4.37
N SER A 377 -4.67 21.08 5.37
CA SER A 377 -5.60 22.19 5.59
C SER A 377 -5.39 23.37 4.63
N ARG A 378 -5.18 23.11 3.34
CA ARG A 378 -4.76 24.09 2.32
C ARG A 378 -5.67 25.31 2.14
N ARG A 379 -6.99 25.13 2.14
CA ARG A 379 -7.96 26.24 1.95
C ARG A 379 -8.77 26.51 3.20
N GLN A 380 -9.14 25.44 3.89
CA GLN A 380 -9.96 25.43 5.08
C GLN A 380 -9.31 24.46 6.08
N ALA A 381 -9.44 24.78 7.37
CA ALA A 381 -8.92 23.94 8.43
C ALA A 381 -9.66 22.60 8.45
N ASP A 382 -8.90 21.51 8.41
CA ASP A 382 -9.39 20.20 8.78
C ASP A 382 -9.63 20.16 10.29
N ARG A 383 -10.63 19.43 10.76
CA ARG A 383 -11.00 19.43 12.19
C ARG A 383 -11.54 18.11 12.69
N ASP A 384 -11.34 17.83 13.98
CA ASP A 384 -11.99 16.71 14.66
C ASP A 384 -11.69 15.35 13.98
N ILE A 385 -10.42 15.14 13.57
CA ILE A 385 -9.99 13.94 12.83
C ILE A 385 -9.13 13.04 13.72
N VAL A 386 -9.37 11.74 13.62
CA VAL A 386 -8.61 10.71 14.33
C VAL A 386 -7.93 9.77 13.33
N PHE A 387 -6.59 9.73 13.35
CA PHE A 387 -5.80 8.68 12.73
C PHE A 387 -5.35 7.71 13.81
N ARG A 388 -5.89 6.50 13.83
CA ARG A 388 -5.58 5.53 14.89
C ARG A 388 -5.22 4.14 14.39
N ARG A 389 -4.23 3.51 15.03
CA ARG A 389 -3.79 2.15 14.70
C ARG A 389 -3.50 1.99 13.21
N ASN A 390 -2.75 2.90 12.62
CA ASN A 390 -2.30 2.76 11.23
C ASN A 390 -0.83 2.35 11.21
N THR A 391 -0.42 1.58 10.19
CA THR A 391 0.98 1.23 9.93
C THR A 391 1.42 1.89 8.63
N VAL A 392 2.50 2.66 8.65
CA VAL A 392 3.15 3.21 7.45
C VAL A 392 4.61 2.77 7.44
N THR A 393 5.05 2.11 6.37
CA THR A 393 6.41 1.60 6.25
C THR A 393 7.05 1.98 4.93
N ALA A 394 8.32 2.36 4.97
CA ALA A 394 9.12 2.64 3.77
C ALA A 394 8.51 3.68 2.79
N PRO A 395 7.99 4.85 3.23
CA PRO A 395 7.73 5.93 2.30
C PRO A 395 9.05 6.40 1.67
N SER A 396 9.10 6.44 0.33
CA SER A 396 10.31 6.80 -0.42
C SER A 396 10.58 8.31 -0.41
N LEU A 397 9.58 9.11 -0.06
CA LEU A 397 9.69 10.56 0.09
C LEU A 397 8.81 11.03 1.26
N ALA A 398 9.18 12.16 1.86
CA ALA A 398 8.40 12.88 2.86
C ALA A 398 8.20 12.06 4.15
N ASN A 399 6.97 12.02 4.69
CA ASN A 399 6.72 11.59 6.05
C ASN A 399 5.96 10.26 6.14
N GLY A 400 5.98 9.64 7.31
CA GLY A 400 5.06 8.55 7.58
C GLY A 400 3.61 9.06 7.73
N ILE A 401 3.41 9.94 8.72
CA ILE A 401 2.13 10.63 8.93
C ILE A 401 2.37 12.13 9.06
N ALA A 402 1.75 12.92 8.20
CA ALA A 402 1.85 14.38 8.19
C ALA A 402 0.53 15.05 8.55
N VAL A 403 0.60 16.09 9.39
CA VAL A 403 -0.51 16.99 9.65
C VAL A 403 -0.07 18.40 9.28
N TYR A 404 -0.63 18.89 8.18
CA TYR A 404 -0.41 20.25 7.72
C TYR A 404 -1.54 21.17 8.18
N GLY A 405 -1.36 21.73 9.38
CA GLY A 405 -2.36 22.62 9.99
C GLY A 405 -3.60 21.90 10.52
N GLY A 406 -4.68 22.65 10.75
CA GLY A 406 -5.96 22.10 11.20
C GLY A 406 -6.21 22.20 12.70
N ARG A 407 -7.29 21.59 13.17
CA ARG A 407 -7.84 21.78 14.52
C ARG A 407 -8.24 20.48 15.19
N ASP A 408 -7.92 20.30 16.47
CA ASP A 408 -8.46 19.18 17.28
C ASP A 408 -8.20 17.79 16.62
N ILE A 409 -6.93 17.53 16.30
CA ILE A 409 -6.47 16.33 15.56
C ILE A 409 -5.82 15.34 16.52
N THR A 410 -6.13 14.04 16.36
CA THR A 410 -5.51 12.97 17.16
C THR A 410 -4.84 11.92 16.29
N LEU A 411 -3.55 11.70 16.53
CA LEU A 411 -2.77 10.57 16.03
C LEU A 411 -2.54 9.60 17.19
N GLN A 412 -3.14 8.41 17.14
CA GLN A 412 -3.10 7.47 18.26
C GLN A 412 -2.68 6.04 17.87
N SER A 413 -1.74 5.44 18.60
CA SER A 413 -1.37 4.03 18.42
C SER A 413 -0.91 3.68 17.00
N ASN A 414 -0.42 4.64 16.24
CA ASN A 414 0.13 4.39 14.90
C ASN A 414 1.55 3.81 15.00
N LEU A 415 1.98 3.10 13.97
CA LEU A 415 3.34 2.61 13.77
C LEU A 415 3.86 3.20 12.47
N VAL A 416 4.98 3.91 12.53
CA VAL A 416 5.70 4.39 11.35
C VAL A 416 7.09 3.80 11.35
N ALA A 417 7.52 3.24 10.22
CA ALA A 417 8.87 2.76 10.07
C ALA A 417 9.50 3.13 8.72
N ASP A 418 10.82 3.17 8.72
CA ASP A 418 11.63 3.17 7.52
C ASP A 418 11.45 4.35 6.54
N VAL A 419 11.17 5.55 7.07
CA VAL A 419 11.12 6.80 6.28
C VAL A 419 12.46 7.10 5.59
N LEU A 420 12.46 7.34 4.27
CA LEU A 420 13.70 7.49 3.50
C LEU A 420 14.32 8.91 3.60
N THR A 421 13.61 9.94 3.13
CA THR A 421 14.20 11.27 2.87
C THR A 421 13.16 12.39 2.92
N GLN A 422 13.59 13.63 3.15
CA GLN A 422 12.79 14.87 3.13
C GLN A 422 11.57 14.89 4.07
N GLY A 423 11.59 14.04 5.11
CA GLY A 423 10.57 14.01 6.13
C GLY A 423 10.91 13.07 7.28
N GLY A 424 9.99 13.00 8.23
CA GLY A 424 10.13 12.24 9.46
C GLY A 424 8.97 11.28 9.67
N GLY A 425 8.99 10.55 10.78
CA GLY A 425 7.93 9.60 11.12
C GLY A 425 6.58 10.31 11.27
N TYR A 426 6.55 11.33 12.12
CA TYR A 426 5.38 12.17 12.38
C TYR A 426 5.72 13.64 12.13
N HIS A 427 5.07 14.26 11.15
CA HIS A 427 5.26 15.68 10.84
C HIS A 427 4.07 16.52 11.31
N LEU A 428 4.36 17.63 11.97
CA LEU A 428 3.40 18.64 12.36
C LEU A 428 3.91 20.02 11.89
N GLY A 429 3.29 20.61 10.88
CA GLY A 429 3.70 21.95 10.43
C GLY A 429 2.69 22.61 9.52
N ALA A 430 2.49 23.92 9.62
CA ALA A 430 1.56 24.65 8.75
C ALA A 430 2.18 24.99 7.37
N ARG A 431 2.79 24.00 6.72
CA ARG A 431 3.49 24.16 5.43
C ARG A 431 2.52 24.23 4.25
N PHE A 432 3.04 24.61 3.08
CA PHE A 432 2.33 24.51 1.81
C PHE A 432 1.00 25.29 1.77
N ASN A 433 1.01 26.51 2.32
CA ASN A 433 -0.17 27.38 2.45
C ASN A 433 -1.32 26.77 3.26
N ALA A 434 -1.02 25.83 4.17
CA ALA A 434 -2.03 25.29 5.08
C ALA A 434 -2.53 26.37 6.07
N ARG A 435 -3.78 26.24 6.50
CA ARG A 435 -4.33 27.00 7.62
C ARG A 435 -3.57 26.65 8.91
N PRO A 436 -3.22 27.63 9.76
CA PRO A 436 -2.49 27.36 11.01
C PRO A 436 -3.19 26.35 11.91
N PHE A 437 -2.40 25.75 12.81
CA PHE A 437 -2.94 24.89 13.85
C PHE A 437 -3.85 25.65 14.82
N GLN A 438 -4.91 24.98 15.27
CA GLN A 438 -5.82 25.48 16.30
C GLN A 438 -6.19 24.35 17.26
N GLY A 439 -6.71 24.70 18.44
CA GLY A 439 -7.18 23.70 19.40
C GLY A 439 -6.05 22.79 19.87
N GLN A 440 -6.30 21.49 19.96
CA GLN A 440 -5.34 20.51 20.46
C GLN A 440 -4.90 19.51 19.38
N ILE A 441 -3.60 19.35 19.19
CA ILE A 441 -3.02 18.28 18.36
C ILE A 441 -2.40 17.23 19.28
N THR A 442 -2.93 16.01 19.24
CA THR A 442 -2.58 14.93 20.18
C THR A 442 -1.82 13.83 19.46
N LEU A 443 -0.59 13.56 19.89
CA LEU A 443 0.16 12.35 19.53
C LEU A 443 0.18 11.44 20.74
N ALA A 444 -0.64 10.38 20.73
CA ALA A 444 -0.78 9.47 21.86
C ALA A 444 -0.32 8.06 21.48
N ALA A 445 0.69 7.55 22.20
CA ALA A 445 1.04 6.14 22.14
C ALA A 445 1.45 5.68 20.72
N ASN A 446 2.07 6.56 19.93
CA ASN A 446 2.59 6.21 18.60
C ASN A 446 3.99 5.61 18.69
N THR A 447 4.39 4.83 17.68
CA THR A 447 5.72 4.22 17.58
C THR A 447 6.39 4.65 16.27
N ALA A 448 7.63 5.14 16.35
CA ALA A 448 8.45 5.51 15.20
C ALA A 448 9.75 4.69 15.21
N VAL A 449 10.07 4.01 14.11
CA VAL A 449 11.20 3.06 14.04
C VAL A 449 12.03 3.35 12.80
N ARG A 450 13.30 3.73 12.96
CA ARG A 450 14.16 4.11 11.82
C ARG A 450 13.50 5.17 10.92
N ALA A 451 12.68 6.04 11.52
CA ALA A 451 11.78 6.97 10.84
C ALA A 451 12.31 8.42 10.82
N SER A 452 13.63 8.59 10.85
CA SER A 452 14.30 9.86 10.60
C SER A 452 14.87 9.84 9.18
N GLY A 453 14.54 10.85 8.37
CA GLY A 453 15.13 11.04 7.04
C GLY A 453 16.22 12.11 7.03
N GLY A 454 17.09 12.09 6.04
CA GLY A 454 17.90 13.27 5.68
C GLY A 454 17.11 14.20 4.77
N ASP A 455 17.32 15.51 4.83
CA ASP A 455 16.82 16.43 3.81
C ASP A 455 18.00 16.96 2.95
N PRO A 456 18.17 16.49 1.70
CA PRO A 456 19.25 16.93 0.84
C PRO A 456 19.10 18.39 0.38
N ASN A 457 17.93 19.03 0.54
CA ASN A 457 17.75 20.43 0.18
C ASN A 457 18.27 21.38 1.25
N TRP A 458 18.24 20.95 2.52
CA TRP A 458 18.56 21.79 3.67
C TRP A 458 19.83 21.36 4.43
N ASP A 459 20.46 20.26 4.00
CA ASP A 459 21.69 19.70 4.58
C ASP A 459 21.59 19.47 6.11
N HIS A 460 20.40 19.07 6.56
CA HIS A 460 20.17 18.65 7.94
C HIS A 460 19.29 17.39 8.02
N GLY A 461 19.36 16.71 9.16
CA GLY A 461 18.48 15.59 9.46
C GLY A 461 17.08 16.05 9.86
N VAL A 462 16.08 15.22 9.56
CA VAL A 462 14.71 15.34 10.03
C VAL A 462 14.46 14.29 11.11
N GLY A 463 14.00 14.73 12.29
CA GLY A 463 13.73 13.84 13.42
C GLY A 463 12.54 12.90 13.17
N ALA A 464 12.47 11.82 13.94
CA ALA A 464 11.33 10.88 13.89
C ALA A 464 9.99 11.54 14.23
N VAL A 465 10.01 12.60 15.03
CA VAL A 465 8.92 13.56 15.18
C VAL A 465 9.48 14.92 14.77
N TRP A 466 8.79 15.61 13.86
CA TRP A 466 9.24 16.88 13.33
C TRP A 466 8.12 17.93 13.40
N THR A 467 8.31 18.89 14.30
CA THR A 467 7.46 20.09 14.40
C THR A 467 8.08 21.24 13.64
N TYR A 468 7.38 21.77 12.64
CA TYR A 468 7.86 22.83 11.76
C TYR A 468 6.93 24.05 11.80
N ALA A 469 7.34 25.09 12.55
CA ALA A 469 6.54 26.28 12.84
C ALA A 469 7.07 27.54 12.14
N LEU A 470 7.34 27.46 10.82
CA LEU A 470 8.00 28.53 10.07
C LEU A 470 7.06 29.32 9.14
N ASP A 471 6.13 28.65 8.45
CA ASP A 471 5.38 29.26 7.33
C ASP A 471 4.16 30.11 7.78
N GLN A 472 3.57 29.77 8.92
CA GLN A 472 2.51 30.52 9.58
C GLN A 472 2.59 30.25 11.09
N ALA A 473 2.82 31.30 11.90
CA ALA A 473 2.80 31.21 13.37
C ALA A 473 1.37 31.27 13.93
#